data_AF-A0A3Q8B816-F1
#
_entry.id   AF-A0A3Q8B816-F1
#
_cell.length_a   1.000
_cell.length_b   1.000
_cell.length_c   1.000
_cell.angle_alpha   90.00
_cell.angle_beta   90.00
_cell.angle_gamma   90.00
#
_symmetry.space_group_name_H-M   'P 1'
#
loop_
_entity.id
_entity.type
_entity.pdbx_description
1 polymer ?
#
loop_
_entity_poly.entity_id
_entity_poly.type
_entity_poly.pdbx_seq_one_letter_code
_entity_poly.pdbx_strand_id
1 'polypeptide(L)'
;MKKEVTVIYKGTKKGDNLICTIREFALEEAKEITNFIQNLSGVKTLIHWKSETHSPAPGQEVRTKISEFGNSNGLKIKFTWYESTGTLNFQGQAEDLFSETLDYVKENYNITYE
;
A
#
# COMPACT_ATOMS: atom_id res chain seq x y z
N MET A 1 18.65 6.79 -11.93
CA MET A 1 18.89 6.87 -10.46
C MET A 1 17.57 6.53 -9.79
N LYS A 2 17.54 5.61 -8.81
CA LYS A 2 16.29 5.24 -8.13
C LYS A 2 15.84 6.39 -7.22
N LYS A 3 14.53 6.59 -7.11
CA LYS A 3 13.92 7.58 -6.20
C LYS A 3 14.00 7.09 -4.75
N GLU A 4 14.20 8.01 -3.81
CA GLU A 4 14.17 7.72 -2.38
C GLU A 4 12.74 7.72 -1.83
N VAL A 5 12.44 6.72 -0.99
CA VAL A 5 11.16 6.59 -0.29
C VAL A 5 11.39 6.17 1.16
N THR A 6 10.51 6.64 2.04
CA THR A 6 10.54 6.29 3.46
C THR A 6 9.55 5.18 3.75
N VAL A 7 10.03 4.08 4.34
CA VAL A 7 9.22 2.93 4.75
C VAL A 7 9.12 2.89 6.27
N ILE A 8 7.90 2.97 6.78
CA ILE A 8 7.58 2.81 8.20
C ILE A 8 6.82 1.51 8.35
N TYR A 9 7.41 0.59 9.11
CA TYR A 9 6.84 -0.73 9.33
C TYR A 9 6.32 -0.87 10.76
N LYS A 10 5.03 -1.19 10.91
CA LYS A 10 4.38 -1.48 12.18
C LYS A 10 3.66 -2.82 12.08
N GLY A 11 4.33 -3.89 12.49
CA GLY A 11 3.77 -5.24 12.59
C GLY A 11 4.71 -6.15 13.37
N THR A 12 4.32 -6.56 14.57
CA THR A 12 5.26 -7.13 15.55
C THR A 12 5.24 -8.66 15.64
N LYS A 13 4.19 -9.35 15.16
CA LYS A 13 4.06 -10.81 15.24
C LYS A 13 3.26 -11.41 14.07
N LYS A 14 3.55 -12.69 13.79
CA LYS A 14 2.82 -13.53 12.82
C LYS A 14 1.33 -13.61 13.19
N GLY A 15 0.45 -13.30 12.24
CA GLY A 15 -1.01 -13.25 12.45
C GLY A 15 -1.59 -11.92 12.96
N ASP A 16 -0.75 -10.93 13.28
CA ASP A 16 -1.22 -9.55 13.49
C ASP A 16 -1.66 -8.93 12.15
N ASN A 17 -2.51 -7.90 12.20
CA ASN A 17 -2.66 -7.00 11.06
C ASN A 17 -1.31 -6.29 10.84
N LEU A 18 -0.62 -6.66 9.76
CA LEU A 18 0.58 -5.98 9.29
C LEU A 18 0.17 -4.59 8.80
N ILE A 19 0.94 -3.56 9.16
CA ILE A 19 0.75 -2.20 8.65
C ILE A 19 2.10 -1.70 8.14
N CYS A 20 2.14 -1.33 6.86
CA CYS A 20 3.25 -0.62 6.27
C CYS A 20 2.77 0.74 5.79
N THR A 21 3.60 1.76 5.97
CA THR A 21 3.39 3.08 5.38
C THR A 21 4.61 3.44 4.56
N ILE A 22 4.38 3.74 3.29
CA ILE A 22 5.39 4.25 2.38
C ILE A 22 5.02 5.70 2.07
N ARG A 23 5.94 6.62 2.29
CA ARG A 23 5.75 8.04 1.97
C ARG A 23 6.38 8.35 0.59
N GLU A 24 6.21 9.58 0.15
CA GLU A 24 6.78 10.11 -1.10
C GLU A 24 6.26 9.48 -2.41
N PHE A 25 5.15 8.74 -2.41
CA PHE A 25 4.55 8.19 -3.63
C PHE A 25 3.57 9.14 -4.33
N ALA A 26 3.81 9.35 -5.62
CA ALA A 26 2.85 9.87 -6.57
C ALA A 26 1.75 8.83 -6.85
N LEU A 27 0.65 9.30 -7.43
CA LEU A 27 -0.48 8.44 -7.78
C LEU A 27 -0.09 7.29 -8.71
N GLU A 28 0.74 7.55 -9.72
CA GLU A 28 1.12 6.51 -10.69
C GLU A 28 1.99 5.43 -10.05
N GLU A 29 2.89 5.79 -9.13
CA GLU A 29 3.69 4.82 -8.36
C GLU A 29 2.80 3.96 -7.45
N ALA A 30 1.79 4.57 -6.81
CA ALA A 30 0.80 3.82 -6.04
C ALA A 30 -0.02 2.86 -6.93
N LYS A 31 -0.39 3.28 -8.15
CA LYS A 31 -1.05 2.41 -9.13
C LYS A 31 -0.16 1.27 -9.59
N GLU A 32 1.11 1.53 -9.88
CA GLU A 32 2.08 0.53 -10.30
C GLU A 32 2.21 -0.60 -9.28
N ILE A 33 2.31 -0.27 -7.99
CA ILE A 33 2.35 -1.27 -6.92
C ILE A 33 1.05 -2.09 -6.88
N THR A 34 -0.11 -1.42 -6.92
CA THR A 34 -1.38 -2.15 -6.92
C THR A 34 -1.54 -3.04 -8.16
N ASN A 35 -1.06 -2.60 -9.32
CA ASN A 35 -1.08 -3.37 -10.56
C ASN A 35 -0.13 -4.58 -10.46
N PHE A 36 1.05 -4.40 -9.89
CA PHE A 36 1.98 -5.51 -9.63
C PHE A 36 1.31 -6.58 -8.77
N ILE A 37 0.71 -6.20 -7.63
CA ILE A 37 0.02 -7.15 -6.74
C ILE A 37 -1.15 -7.84 -7.44
N GLN A 38 -1.92 -7.14 -8.28
CA GLN A 38 -3.01 -7.76 -9.04
C GLN A 38 -2.54 -8.92 -9.93
N ASN A 39 -1.31 -8.84 -10.43
CA ASN A 39 -0.76 -9.82 -11.36
C ASN A 39 0.01 -10.94 -10.64
N LEU A 40 0.09 -10.93 -9.31
CA LEU A 40 0.72 -12.02 -8.56
C LEU A 40 -0.11 -13.31 -8.63
N SER A 41 0.61 -14.43 -8.77
CA SER A 41 0.01 -15.75 -8.69
C SER A 41 -0.66 -15.94 -7.32
N GLY A 42 -1.95 -16.30 -7.32
CA GLY A 42 -2.71 -16.55 -6.09
C GLY A 42 -3.60 -15.40 -5.63
N VAL A 43 -3.53 -14.22 -6.26
CA VAL A 43 -4.50 -13.15 -6.01
C VAL A 43 -5.83 -13.47 -6.70
N LYS A 44 -6.90 -13.60 -5.90
CA LYS A 44 -8.25 -13.98 -6.37
C LYS A 44 -9.24 -12.82 -6.42
N THR A 45 -9.03 -11.79 -5.60
CA THR A 45 -9.98 -10.67 -5.46
C THR A 45 -9.45 -9.43 -6.18
N LEU A 46 -10.33 -8.82 -6.97
CA LEU A 46 -10.05 -7.72 -7.90
C LEU A 46 -9.96 -6.35 -7.21
N ILE A 47 -9.15 -5.47 -7.82
CA ILE A 47 -9.02 -4.06 -7.45
C ILE A 47 -10.33 -3.31 -7.65
N HIS A 48 -10.72 -2.53 -6.64
CA HIS A 48 -11.63 -1.40 -6.85
C HIS A 48 -11.00 -0.14 -6.27
N TRP A 49 -10.46 0.72 -7.12
CA TRP A 49 -9.99 2.05 -6.72
C TRP A 49 -11.20 2.91 -6.38
N LYS A 50 -11.50 3.06 -5.08
CA LYS A 50 -12.52 4.00 -4.62
C LYS A 50 -11.87 5.31 -4.19
N SER A 51 -12.35 6.44 -4.72
CA SER A 51 -11.97 7.76 -4.24
C SER A 51 -12.92 8.21 -3.14
N GLU A 52 -12.38 8.66 -2.01
CA GLU A 52 -13.13 9.23 -0.90
C GLU A 52 -12.51 10.56 -0.50
N THR A 53 -13.33 11.59 -0.35
CA THR A 53 -12.87 12.87 0.22
C THR A 53 -13.10 12.82 1.72
N HIS A 54 -12.03 12.99 2.48
CA HIS A 54 -12.04 13.18 3.92
C HIS A 54 -11.65 14.64 4.19
N SER A 55 -12.42 15.35 5.02
CA SER A 55 -12.10 16.73 5.41
C SER A 55 -11.48 16.77 6.81
N PRO A 56 -10.15 16.66 6.97
CA PRO A 56 -9.53 16.89 8.26
C PRO A 56 -9.36 18.39 8.49
N ALA A 57 -9.98 18.93 9.53
CA ALA A 57 -9.94 20.35 9.92
C ALA A 57 -10.44 21.35 8.83
N PRO A 58 -10.86 22.57 9.22
CA PRO A 58 -11.26 23.59 8.25
C PRO A 58 -10.11 23.94 7.30
N GLY A 59 -10.30 23.70 6.00
CA GLY A 59 -9.36 24.10 4.94
C GLY A 59 -8.45 22.99 4.40
N GLN A 60 -8.54 21.73 4.85
CA GLN A 60 -7.84 20.62 4.21
C GLN A 60 -8.83 19.67 3.52
N GLU A 61 -8.60 19.41 2.24
CA GLU A 61 -9.23 18.30 1.52
C GLU A 61 -8.20 17.17 1.42
N VAL A 62 -8.48 16.03 2.05
CA VAL A 62 -7.69 14.81 1.88
C VAL A 62 -8.45 13.88 0.97
N ARG A 63 -7.88 13.60 -0.20
CA ARG A 63 -8.40 12.56 -1.09
C ARG A 63 -7.72 11.26 -0.77
N THR A 64 -8.53 10.25 -0.52
CA THR A 64 -8.10 8.91 -0.19
C THR A 64 -8.50 7.99 -1.32
N LYS A 65 -7.57 7.15 -1.75
CA LYS A 65 -7.85 6.09 -2.70
C LYS A 65 -7.60 4.74 -2.07
N ILE A 66 -8.58 3.85 -2.14
CA ILE A 66 -8.53 2.54 -1.50
C ILE A 66 -8.51 1.46 -2.56
N SER A 67 -7.65 0.46 -2.39
CA SER A 67 -7.63 -0.78 -3.18
C SER A 67 -7.52 -1.98 -2.23
N GLU A 68 -8.22 -3.08 -2.49
CA GLU A 68 -8.18 -4.29 -1.66
C GLU A 68 -7.82 -5.51 -2.51
N PHE A 69 -6.93 -6.36 -1.99
CA PHE A 69 -6.50 -7.60 -2.63
C PHE A 69 -6.70 -8.77 -1.67
N GLY A 70 -6.94 -9.95 -2.22
CA GLY A 70 -7.08 -11.18 -1.46
C GLY A 70 -6.35 -12.34 -2.11
N ASN A 71 -5.78 -13.24 -1.30
CA ASN A 71 -5.08 -14.43 -1.75
C ASN A 71 -6.00 -15.66 -1.81
N SER A 72 -5.43 -16.82 -2.21
CA SER A 72 -6.16 -18.06 -2.38
C SER A 72 -6.77 -18.63 -1.10
N ASN A 73 -6.24 -18.23 0.06
CA ASN A 73 -6.64 -18.61 1.41
C ASN A 73 -7.66 -17.64 2.03
N GLY A 74 -8.10 -16.61 1.30
CA GLY A 74 -9.09 -15.65 1.77
C GLY A 74 -8.53 -14.55 2.70
N LEU A 75 -7.21 -14.49 2.88
CA LEU A 75 -6.56 -13.39 3.60
C LEU A 75 -6.48 -12.16 2.69
N LYS A 76 -6.61 -10.98 3.30
CA LYS A 76 -6.73 -9.71 2.58
C LYS A 76 -5.65 -8.72 2.96
N ILE A 77 -5.34 -7.84 2.01
CA ILE A 77 -4.52 -6.65 2.19
C ILE A 77 -5.25 -5.46 1.56
N LYS A 78 -5.37 -4.37 2.31
CA LYS A 78 -5.98 -3.11 1.90
C LYS A 78 -4.88 -2.08 1.72
N PHE A 79 -4.78 -1.51 0.53
CA PHE A 79 -3.98 -0.35 0.21
C PHE A 79 -4.83 0.92 0.33
N THR A 80 -4.26 1.96 0.91
CA THR A 80 -4.87 3.27 1.09
C THR A 80 -3.84 4.32 0.72
N TRP A 81 -4.05 5.02 -0.39
CA TRP A 81 -3.21 6.13 -0.83
C TRP A 81 -3.85 7.46 -0.44
N TYR A 82 -3.09 8.30 0.26
CA TYR A 82 -3.48 9.63 0.68
C TYR A 82 -2.84 10.64 -0.28
N GLU A 83 -3.66 11.24 -1.13
CA GLU A 83 -3.23 12.19 -2.17
C GLU A 83 -2.52 13.40 -1.57
N SER A 84 -3.03 13.91 -0.46
CA SER A 84 -2.53 15.11 0.22
C SER A 84 -1.10 14.97 0.76
N THR A 85 -0.67 13.74 1.07
CA THR A 85 0.63 13.46 1.70
C THR A 85 1.50 12.54 0.86
N GLY A 86 1.05 12.15 -0.34
CA GLY A 86 1.74 11.17 -1.19
C GLY A 86 2.05 9.87 -0.43
N THR A 87 1.16 9.45 0.46
CA THR A 87 1.42 8.34 1.38
C THR A 87 0.62 7.12 0.96
N LEU A 88 1.29 6.00 0.72
CA LEU A 88 0.66 4.71 0.52
C LEU A 88 0.75 3.89 1.80
N ASN A 89 -0.38 3.67 2.44
CA ASN A 89 -0.52 2.72 3.53
C ASN A 89 -1.01 1.38 2.98
N PHE A 90 -0.49 0.27 3.47
CA PHE A 90 -1.12 -1.02 3.26
C PHE A 90 -1.18 -1.81 4.54
N GLN A 91 -2.35 -2.41 4.77
CA GLN A 91 -2.69 -3.09 6.00
C GLN A 91 -3.41 -4.41 5.73
N GLY A 92 -3.12 -5.46 6.49
CA GLY A 92 -3.85 -6.72 6.38
C GLY A 92 -3.13 -7.93 6.94
N GLN A 93 -3.61 -9.11 6.56
CA GLN A 93 -3.19 -10.40 7.12
C GLN A 93 -2.53 -11.32 6.07
N ALA A 94 -2.53 -10.93 4.79
CA ALA A 94 -1.87 -11.65 3.71
C ALA A 94 -0.35 -11.38 3.73
N GLU A 95 0.38 -12.08 4.59
CA GLU A 95 1.84 -11.92 4.78
C GLU A 95 2.64 -12.14 3.48
N ASP A 96 2.14 -13.02 2.60
CA ASP A 96 2.68 -13.29 1.27
C ASP A 96 2.60 -12.05 0.39
N LEU A 97 1.40 -11.49 0.20
CA LEU A 97 1.20 -10.28 -0.60
C LEU A 97 1.96 -9.08 -0.03
N PHE A 98 2.04 -9.00 1.30
CA PHE A 98 2.80 -7.96 1.98
C PHE A 98 4.30 -8.04 1.68
N SER A 99 4.87 -9.25 1.75
CA SER A 99 6.30 -9.49 1.49
C SER A 99 6.63 -9.17 0.03
N GLU A 100 5.83 -9.66 -0.91
CA GLU A 100 5.97 -9.38 -2.34
C GLU A 100 5.88 -7.87 -2.64
N THR A 101 4.98 -7.15 -1.96
CA THR A 101 4.89 -5.68 -2.07
C THR A 101 6.19 -5.01 -1.66
N LEU A 102 6.76 -5.40 -0.50
CA LEU A 102 7.99 -4.81 0.01
C LEU A 102 9.20 -5.14 -0.87
N ASP A 103 9.26 -6.35 -1.41
CA ASP A 103 10.36 -6.75 -2.29
C ASP A 103 10.31 -5.99 -3.61
N TYR A 104 9.12 -5.80 -4.19
CA TYR A 104 8.93 -4.89 -5.32
C TYR A 104 9.43 -3.47 -5.01
N VAL A 105 9.12 -2.92 -3.83
CA VAL A 105 9.57 -1.57 -3.45
C VAL A 105 11.09 -1.51 -3.31
N LYS A 106 11.75 -2.50 -2.69
CA LYS A 106 13.22 -2.58 -2.58
C LYS A 106 13.91 -2.66 -3.94
N GLU A 107 13.28 -3.37 -4.88
CA GLU A 107 13.82 -3.53 -6.22
C GLU A 107 13.72 -2.27 -7.07
N ASN A 108 12.75 -1.40 -6.82
CA ASN A 108 12.46 -0.23 -7.66
C ASN A 108 12.87 1.11 -7.04
N TYR A 109 12.99 1.18 -5.71
CA TYR A 109 13.26 2.43 -4.96
C TYR A 109 14.47 2.30 -4.03
N ASN A 110 15.05 3.44 -3.66
CA ASN A 110 16.01 3.52 -2.56
C ASN A 110 15.22 3.70 -1.26
N ILE A 111 15.42 2.81 -0.29
CA ILE A 111 14.60 2.80 0.94
C ILE A 111 15.36 3.40 2.11
N THR A 112 14.71 4.33 2.80
CA THR A 112 15.05 4.73 4.17
C THR A 112 14.02 4.17 5.13
N TYR A 113 14.46 3.57 6.24
CA TYR A 113 13.57 3.04 7.28
C TYR A 113 13.42 4.04 8.43
N GLU A 114 12.19 4.21 8.93
CA GLU A 114 11.84 4.99 10.12
C GLU A 114 11.16 4.10 11.17
#